data_AF-A0A7Y9NQE9-F1
#
_entry.id   AF-A0A7Y9NQE9-F1
#
_cell.length_a   1.000
_cell.length_b   1.000
_cell.length_c   1.000
_cell.angle_alpha   90.00
_cell.angle_beta   90.00
_cell.angle_gamma   90.00
#
_symmetry.space_group_name_H-M   'P 1'
#
loop_
_entity.id
_entity.type
_entity.pdbx_description
1 polymer ?
#
loop_
_entity_poly.entity_id
_entity_poly.type
_entity_poly.pdbx_seq_one_letter_code
_entity_poly.pdbx_strand_id
1 'polypeptide(L)'
;MRKKKVHAIAIKSFALLVVLGTAYQATAQDATTPYPKMAPIDQYLMTDRGAEIALARSAAPESISRDAEVLILGRHGFETAVKGKNGFVCIVGRSCTSAADPDFWNPKVRVPMCLNAPAARSYLLHLTKETEWGLAGRTQAQMNESITVAIAKK
;
A
#
# COMPACT_ATOMS: atom_id res chain seq x y z
N MET A 1 48.52 45.06 -9.68
CA MET A 1 48.23 43.93 -10.62
C MET A 1 47.71 42.64 -9.97
N ARG A 2 47.81 42.43 -8.65
CA ARG A 2 47.43 41.17 -7.97
C ARG A 2 45.91 40.99 -7.74
N LYS A 3 45.17 42.09 -7.47
CA LYS A 3 43.70 42.06 -7.22
C LYS A 3 42.85 41.66 -8.44
N LYS A 4 43.23 42.08 -9.65
CA LYS A 4 42.50 41.75 -10.90
C LYS A 4 42.59 40.26 -11.28
N LYS A 5 43.74 39.62 -11.01
CA LYS A 5 43.95 38.18 -11.26
C LYS A 5 43.16 37.30 -10.28
N VAL A 6 43.06 37.72 -9.00
CA VAL A 6 42.27 36.99 -7.98
C VAL A 6 40.77 37.06 -8.27
N HIS A 7 40.24 38.21 -8.72
CA HIS A 7 38.84 38.33 -9.14
C HIS A 7 38.51 37.43 -10.34
N ALA A 8 39.38 37.38 -11.36
CA ALA A 8 39.17 36.53 -12.53
C ALA A 8 39.21 35.03 -12.21
N ILE A 9 39.99 34.62 -11.21
CA ILE A 9 40.04 33.22 -10.74
C ILE A 9 38.78 32.88 -9.93
N ALA A 10 38.36 33.75 -9.00
CA ALA A 10 37.17 33.52 -8.19
C ALA A 10 35.88 33.43 -9.03
N ILE A 11 35.76 34.25 -10.08
CA ILE A 11 34.60 34.24 -10.98
C ILE A 11 34.55 32.97 -11.83
N LYS A 12 35.71 32.46 -12.29
CA LYS A 12 35.78 31.19 -13.06
C LYS A 12 35.48 29.98 -12.20
N SER A 13 35.94 29.96 -10.95
CA SER A 13 35.65 28.88 -10.00
C SER A 13 34.17 28.82 -9.61
N PHE A 14 33.52 29.97 -9.46
CA PHE A 14 32.08 30.04 -9.19
C PHE A 14 31.24 29.60 -10.39
N ALA A 15 31.63 30.00 -11.62
CA ALA A 15 30.96 29.55 -12.84
C ALA A 15 31.07 28.03 -13.05
N LEU A 16 32.21 27.42 -12.70
CA LEU A 16 32.39 25.96 -12.81
C LEU A 16 31.51 25.19 -11.80
N LEU A 17 31.36 25.70 -10.58
CA LEU A 17 30.50 25.10 -9.55
C LEU A 17 29.00 25.19 -9.90
N VAL A 18 28.56 26.26 -10.57
CA VAL A 18 27.16 26.40 -11.01
C VAL A 18 26.84 25.42 -12.16
N VAL A 19 27.78 25.17 -13.08
CA VAL A 19 27.60 24.21 -14.18
C VAL A 19 27.62 22.75 -13.69
N LEU A 20 28.38 22.43 -12.64
CA LEU A 20 28.35 21.10 -12.01
C LEU A 20 27.12 20.88 -11.12
N GLY A 21 26.52 21.94 -10.57
CA GLY A 21 25.29 21.87 -9.78
C GLY A 21 24.03 21.61 -10.61
N THR A 22 23.98 22.05 -11.87
CA THR A 22 22.84 21.79 -12.76
C THR A 22 22.83 20.37 -13.35
N ALA A 23 23.98 19.70 -13.43
CA ALA A 23 24.08 18.29 -13.83
C ALA A 23 23.60 17.31 -12.74
N TYR A 24 23.49 17.77 -11.48
CA TYR A 24 22.98 17.02 -10.33
C TYR A 24 21.51 17.31 -10.01
N GLN A 25 20.75 17.87 -10.96
CA GLN A 25 19.32 17.62 -10.99
C GLN A 25 19.15 16.15 -11.36
N ALA A 26 19.27 15.28 -10.35
CA ALA A 26 18.69 13.95 -10.41
C ALA A 26 17.19 14.18 -10.66
N THR A 27 16.79 14.23 -11.92
CA THR A 27 15.42 13.99 -12.30
C THR A 27 15.12 12.64 -11.67
N ALA A 28 14.32 12.63 -10.60
CA ALA A 28 13.55 11.44 -10.29
C ALA A 28 12.83 11.14 -11.59
N GLN A 29 13.36 10.18 -12.37
CA GLN A 29 12.65 9.70 -13.54
C GLN A 29 11.28 9.34 -13.00
N ASP A 30 10.24 9.93 -13.59
CA ASP A 30 8.87 9.48 -13.40
C ASP A 30 8.87 8.00 -13.79
N ALA A 31 9.19 7.14 -12.82
CA ALA A 31 9.13 5.71 -12.98
C ALA A 31 7.67 5.47 -13.32
N THR A 32 7.41 5.11 -14.58
CA THR A 32 6.08 4.78 -15.04
C THR A 32 5.60 3.64 -14.16
N THR A 33 4.79 3.95 -13.15
CA THR A 33 4.31 2.95 -12.22
C THR A 33 3.44 1.99 -13.01
N PRO A 34 3.72 0.67 -13.00
CA PRO A 34 2.93 -0.28 -13.79
C PRO A 34 1.44 -0.26 -13.43
N TYR A 35 1.14 0.21 -12.21
CA TYR A 35 -0.20 0.32 -11.66
C TYR A 35 -0.43 1.74 -11.09
N PRO A 36 -0.78 2.73 -11.93
CA PRO A 36 -0.92 4.12 -11.50
C PRO A 36 -2.20 4.40 -10.69
N LYS A 37 -3.21 3.52 -10.82
CA LYS A 37 -4.49 3.58 -10.10
C LYS A 37 -5.07 2.18 -9.98
N MET A 38 -6.10 2.03 -9.14
CA MET A 38 -6.82 0.76 -9.01
C MET A 38 -7.34 0.28 -10.37
N ALA A 39 -7.12 -1.00 -10.67
CA ALA A 39 -7.75 -1.68 -11.79
C ALA A 39 -9.25 -1.92 -11.51
N PRO A 40 -10.08 -2.30 -12.49
CA PRO A 40 -11.44 -2.75 -12.23
C PRO A 40 -11.48 -3.86 -11.17
N ILE A 41 -12.46 -3.78 -10.26
CA ILE A 41 -12.58 -4.70 -9.11
C ILE A 41 -12.57 -6.18 -9.54
N ASP A 42 -13.12 -6.52 -10.71
CA ASP A 42 -13.13 -7.89 -11.22
C ASP A 42 -11.73 -8.52 -11.32
N GLN A 43 -10.67 -7.73 -11.46
CA GLN A 43 -9.30 -8.24 -11.49
C GLN A 43 -8.75 -8.60 -10.10
N TYR A 44 -9.30 -8.02 -9.03
CA TYR A 44 -8.94 -8.32 -7.64
C TYR A 44 -9.78 -9.44 -7.04
N LEU A 45 -10.99 -9.70 -7.56
CA LEU A 45 -11.85 -10.78 -7.08
C LEU A 45 -11.21 -12.15 -7.33
N MET A 46 -11.50 -13.12 -6.47
CA MET A 46 -11.26 -14.53 -6.75
C MET A 46 -12.60 -15.19 -7.10
N THR A 47 -12.72 -15.71 -8.32
CA THR A 47 -13.99 -16.31 -8.78
C THR A 47 -14.37 -17.55 -7.98
N ASP A 48 -13.37 -18.34 -7.58
CA ASP A 48 -13.57 -19.46 -6.67
C ASP A 48 -13.47 -18.98 -5.21
N ARG A 49 -14.64 -18.87 -4.58
CA ARG A 49 -14.78 -18.53 -3.16
C ARG A 49 -14.10 -19.56 -2.25
N GLY A 50 -14.14 -20.85 -2.61
CA GLY A 50 -13.48 -21.91 -1.85
C GLY A 50 -11.96 -21.74 -1.85
N ALA A 51 -11.39 -21.37 -3.00
CA ALA A 51 -9.97 -21.06 -3.12
C ALA A 51 -9.56 -19.84 -2.27
N GLU A 52 -10.37 -18.79 -2.20
CA GLU A 52 -10.07 -17.63 -1.37
C GLU A 52 -10.14 -17.96 0.13
N ILE A 53 -11.12 -18.76 0.55
CA ILE A 53 -11.22 -19.25 1.94
C ILE A 53 -10.00 -20.10 2.30
N ALA A 54 -9.60 -21.02 1.40
CA ALA A 54 -8.43 -21.87 1.62
C ALA A 54 -7.14 -21.04 1.71
N LEU A 55 -6.97 -20.06 0.82
CA LEU A 55 -5.84 -19.14 0.83
C LEU A 55 -5.81 -18.30 2.12
N ALA A 56 -6.94 -17.73 2.55
CA ALA A 56 -7.00 -16.98 3.81
C ALA A 56 -6.55 -17.85 5.01
N ARG A 57 -7.03 -19.10 5.07
CA ARG A 57 -6.72 -20.03 6.16
C ARG A 57 -5.26 -20.47 6.17
N SER A 58 -4.57 -20.46 5.03
CA SER A 58 -3.16 -20.86 4.97
C SER A 58 -2.22 -19.91 5.72
N ALA A 59 -2.71 -18.73 6.13
CA ALA A 59 -1.95 -17.76 6.90
C ALA A 59 -1.70 -18.17 8.37
N ALA A 60 -2.34 -19.23 8.86
CA ALA A 60 -2.14 -19.71 10.22
C ALA A 60 -2.26 -21.25 10.29
N PRO A 61 -1.64 -21.89 11.31
CA PRO A 61 -1.84 -23.31 11.57
C PRO A 61 -3.31 -23.70 11.71
N GLU A 62 -3.66 -24.92 11.35
CA GLU A 62 -5.04 -25.43 11.39
C GLU A 62 -5.69 -25.28 12.78
N SER A 63 -4.91 -25.43 13.85
CA SER A 63 -5.37 -25.24 15.23
C SER A 63 -5.93 -23.83 15.50
N ILE A 64 -5.59 -22.84 14.67
CA ILE A 64 -6.12 -21.47 14.72
C ILE A 64 -7.11 -21.22 13.57
N SER A 65 -6.70 -21.50 12.34
CA SER A 65 -7.46 -21.08 11.15
C SER A 65 -8.75 -21.88 10.92
N ARG A 66 -8.87 -23.08 11.49
CA ARG A 66 -10.09 -23.89 11.41
C ARG A 66 -11.30 -23.19 12.06
N ASP A 67 -11.09 -22.58 13.22
CA ASP A 67 -12.14 -21.94 14.04
C ASP A 67 -12.18 -20.40 13.88
N ALA A 68 -11.36 -19.84 13.00
CA ALA A 68 -11.34 -18.41 12.67
C ALA A 68 -12.53 -18.01 11.78
N GLU A 69 -12.98 -16.76 11.93
CA GLU A 69 -13.88 -16.14 10.95
C GLU A 69 -13.09 -15.91 9.66
N VAL A 70 -13.73 -16.10 8.51
CA VAL A 70 -13.08 -15.85 7.22
C VAL A 70 -13.87 -14.78 6.50
N LEU A 71 -13.20 -13.68 6.13
CA LEU A 71 -13.75 -12.67 5.24
C LEU A 71 -13.09 -12.76 3.86
N ILE A 72 -13.88 -12.60 2.81
CA ILE A 72 -13.40 -12.60 1.41
C ILE A 72 -13.75 -11.27 0.75
N LEU A 73 -13.03 -10.90 -0.31
CA LEU A 73 -13.32 -9.66 -1.03
C LEU A 73 -14.57 -9.82 -1.92
N GLY A 74 -15.60 -9.04 -1.63
CA GLY A 74 -16.75 -8.79 -2.51
C GLY A 74 -16.63 -7.48 -3.28
N ARG A 75 -17.66 -7.16 -4.07
CA ARG A 75 -17.71 -5.92 -4.88
C ARG A 75 -17.80 -4.65 -4.04
N HIS A 76 -18.24 -4.77 -2.79
CA HIS A 76 -18.47 -3.65 -1.87
C HIS A 76 -17.52 -3.68 -0.65
N GLY A 77 -16.50 -4.53 -0.67
CA GLY A 77 -15.55 -4.70 0.44
C GLY A 77 -15.53 -6.13 0.96
N PHE A 78 -14.97 -6.34 2.15
CA PHE A 78 -14.91 -7.67 2.75
C PHE A 78 -16.28 -8.15 3.22
N GLU A 79 -16.59 -9.40 2.95
CA GLU A 79 -17.84 -10.08 3.33
C GLU A 79 -17.54 -11.34 4.12
N THR A 80 -18.36 -11.64 5.13
CA THR A 80 -18.19 -12.88 5.91
C THR A 80 -18.49 -14.10 5.05
N ALA A 81 -17.48 -14.96 4.90
CA ALA A 81 -17.60 -16.22 4.19
C ALA A 81 -17.79 -17.43 5.09
N VAL A 82 -17.15 -17.41 6.25
CA VAL A 82 -17.29 -18.44 7.28
C VAL A 82 -17.39 -17.75 8.62
N LYS A 83 -18.38 -18.09 9.44
CA LYS A 83 -18.50 -17.55 10.80
C LYS A 83 -17.48 -18.20 11.73
N GLY A 84 -16.71 -17.38 12.45
CA GLY A 84 -15.68 -17.84 13.39
C GLY A 84 -16.19 -18.10 14.80
N LYS A 85 -15.34 -18.72 15.62
CA LYS A 85 -15.61 -19.10 17.02
C LYS A 85 -14.49 -18.74 18.00
N ASN A 86 -13.27 -18.46 17.51
CA ASN A 86 -12.11 -18.18 18.36
C ASN A 86 -11.65 -16.71 18.38
N GLY A 87 -12.40 -15.83 17.71
CA GLY A 87 -12.11 -14.39 17.61
C GLY A 87 -10.99 -14.02 16.63
N PHE A 88 -10.29 -14.99 16.03
CA PHE A 88 -9.39 -14.72 14.91
C PHE A 88 -10.19 -14.46 13.64
N VAL A 89 -9.62 -13.65 12.75
CA VAL A 89 -10.21 -13.35 11.44
C VAL A 89 -9.15 -13.53 10.37
N CYS A 90 -9.38 -14.47 9.45
CA CYS A 90 -8.52 -14.65 8.29
C CYS A 90 -9.11 -13.98 7.04
N ILE A 91 -8.26 -13.33 6.26
CA ILE A 91 -8.60 -12.64 5.01
C ILE A 91 -7.52 -12.90 3.96
N VAL A 92 -7.78 -12.52 2.71
CA VAL A 92 -6.75 -12.31 1.70
C VAL A 92 -6.65 -10.81 1.44
N GLY A 93 -5.61 -10.15 1.95
CA GLY A 93 -5.30 -8.77 1.63
C GLY A 93 -5.00 -8.59 0.14
N ARG A 94 -5.29 -7.40 -0.38
CA ARG A 94 -4.88 -6.99 -1.75
C ARG A 94 -3.74 -5.98 -1.63
N SER A 95 -3.06 -5.69 -2.73
CA SER A 95 -1.96 -4.71 -2.74
C SER A 95 -2.35 -3.34 -2.15
N CYS A 96 -3.60 -2.93 -2.29
CA CYS A 96 -4.06 -1.64 -1.77
C CYS A 96 -4.20 -1.60 -0.24
N THR A 97 -3.86 -2.69 0.45
CA THR A 97 -3.80 -2.76 1.92
C THR A 97 -2.37 -2.95 2.45
N SER A 98 -1.35 -2.69 1.62
CA SER A 98 0.07 -2.76 1.98
C SER A 98 0.72 -1.37 2.01
N ALA A 99 1.99 -1.32 2.39
CA ALA A 99 2.77 -0.09 2.33
C ALA A 99 2.85 0.46 0.89
N ALA A 100 3.16 1.75 0.79
CA ALA A 100 3.25 2.41 -0.49
C ALA A 100 4.48 1.96 -1.29
N ASP A 101 4.25 1.22 -2.36
CA ASP A 101 5.26 0.75 -3.30
C ASP A 101 4.71 0.74 -4.75
N PRO A 102 5.54 0.43 -5.78
CA PRO A 102 5.09 0.39 -7.18
C PRO A 102 4.00 -0.67 -7.48
N ASP A 103 3.83 -1.67 -6.60
CA ASP A 103 2.85 -2.73 -6.70
C ASP A 103 1.55 -2.42 -5.94
N PHE A 104 1.41 -1.24 -5.31
CA PHE A 104 0.24 -0.89 -4.48
C PHE A 104 -1.12 -1.07 -5.20
N TRP A 105 -1.17 -0.89 -6.52
CA TRP A 105 -2.37 -1.13 -7.31
C TRP A 105 -2.33 -2.43 -8.14
N ASN A 106 -1.38 -3.33 -7.88
CA ASN A 106 -1.24 -4.58 -8.61
C ASN A 106 -2.36 -5.59 -8.24
N PRO A 107 -3.30 -5.90 -9.15
CA PRO A 107 -4.41 -6.82 -8.86
C PRO A 107 -3.98 -8.28 -8.71
N LYS A 108 -2.72 -8.60 -9.00
CA LYS A 108 -2.18 -9.96 -8.86
C LYS A 108 -1.73 -10.25 -7.43
N VAL A 109 -1.41 -9.23 -6.65
CA VAL A 109 -0.96 -9.38 -5.26
C VAL A 109 -2.13 -9.82 -4.38
N ARG A 110 -1.96 -10.97 -3.74
CA ARG A 110 -2.91 -11.58 -2.81
C ARG A 110 -2.13 -12.06 -1.60
N VAL A 111 -2.42 -11.48 -0.44
CA VAL A 111 -1.65 -11.69 0.79
C VAL A 111 -2.54 -12.40 1.80
N PRO A 112 -2.37 -13.71 2.04
CA PRO A 112 -3.14 -14.39 3.07
C PRO A 112 -2.72 -13.88 4.45
N MET A 113 -3.70 -13.51 5.27
CA MET A 113 -3.48 -12.97 6.62
C MET A 113 -4.46 -13.62 7.59
N CYS A 114 -4.01 -14.00 8.79
CA CYS A 114 -4.92 -14.36 9.87
C CYS A 114 -4.63 -13.55 11.13
N LEU A 115 -5.54 -12.63 11.42
CA LEU A 115 -5.44 -11.66 12.49
C LEU A 115 -5.89 -12.30 13.80
N ASN A 116 -5.09 -12.09 14.85
CA ASN A 116 -5.51 -12.46 16.20
C ASN A 116 -6.70 -11.61 16.67
N ALA A 117 -7.34 -12.03 17.77
CA ALA A 117 -8.55 -11.36 18.25
C ALA A 117 -8.38 -9.85 18.53
N PRO A 118 -7.27 -9.36 19.12
CA PRO A 118 -7.03 -7.92 19.22
C PRO A 118 -6.90 -7.22 17.87
N ALA A 119 -6.13 -7.77 16.93
CA ALA A 119 -5.94 -7.17 15.60
C ALA A 119 -7.23 -7.18 14.77
N ALA A 120 -8.08 -8.20 14.94
CA ALA A 120 -9.40 -8.24 14.33
C ALA A 120 -10.31 -7.08 14.78
N ARG A 121 -10.10 -6.53 15.98
CA ARG A 121 -10.86 -5.38 16.50
C ARG A 121 -10.23 -4.02 16.23
N SER A 122 -9.00 -3.98 15.71
CA SER A 122 -8.25 -2.74 15.49
C SER A 122 -7.70 -2.65 14.06
N TYR A 123 -6.71 -3.47 13.74
CA TYR A 123 -6.02 -3.44 12.46
C TYR A 123 -6.91 -3.87 11.29
N LEU A 124 -7.84 -4.81 11.48
CA LEU A 124 -8.81 -5.19 10.45
C LEU A 124 -9.68 -4.01 9.99
N LEU A 125 -10.00 -3.09 10.89
CA LEU A 125 -10.79 -1.89 10.55
C LEU A 125 -10.02 -1.00 9.57
N HIS A 126 -8.70 -0.88 9.75
CA HIS A 126 -7.84 -0.15 8.83
C HIS A 126 -7.76 -0.82 7.46
N LEU A 127 -7.53 -2.15 7.40
CA LEU A 127 -7.50 -2.90 6.13
C LEU A 127 -8.84 -2.83 5.37
N THR A 128 -9.94 -2.93 6.11
CA THR A 128 -11.29 -2.77 5.54
C THR A 128 -11.46 -1.37 4.99
N LYS A 129 -10.99 -0.35 5.71
CA LYS A 129 -11.13 1.04 5.29
C LYS A 129 -10.32 1.39 4.04
N GLU A 130 -9.09 0.89 3.95
CA GLU A 130 -8.27 1.03 2.74
C GLU A 130 -8.91 0.35 1.53
N THR A 131 -9.48 -0.84 1.74
CA THR A 131 -10.22 -1.55 0.69
C THR A 131 -11.43 -0.74 0.22
N GLU A 132 -12.25 -0.21 1.14
CA GLU A 132 -13.38 0.68 0.81
C GLU A 132 -12.94 1.92 0.03
N TRP A 133 -11.85 2.56 0.44
CA TRP A 133 -11.32 3.74 -0.24
C TRP A 133 -10.78 3.42 -1.63
N GLY A 134 -10.11 2.29 -1.80
CA GLY A 134 -9.71 1.79 -3.11
C GLY A 134 -10.91 1.61 -4.02
N LEU A 135 -11.94 0.89 -3.54
CA LEU A 135 -13.19 0.67 -4.29
C LEU A 135 -13.92 1.98 -4.62
N ALA A 136 -13.80 2.99 -3.77
CA ALA A 136 -14.32 4.34 -4.01
C ALA A 136 -13.44 5.19 -4.95
N GLY A 137 -12.36 4.64 -5.49
CA GLY A 137 -11.48 5.30 -6.46
C GLY A 137 -10.51 6.32 -5.86
N ARG A 138 -10.26 6.29 -4.54
CA ARG A 138 -9.27 7.17 -3.93
C ARG A 138 -7.86 6.85 -4.41
N THR A 139 -7.04 7.88 -4.55
CA THR A 139 -5.61 7.69 -4.80
C THR A 139 -4.90 7.27 -3.52
N GLN A 140 -3.73 6.63 -3.66
CA GLN A 140 -2.87 6.30 -2.52
C GLN A 140 -2.54 7.55 -1.68
N ALA A 141 -2.28 8.69 -2.33
CA ALA A 141 -2.02 9.95 -1.62
C ALA A 141 -3.21 10.40 -0.76
N GLN A 142 -4.43 10.34 -1.28
CA GLN A 142 -5.65 10.68 -0.52
C GLN A 142 -5.89 9.74 0.66
N MET A 143 -5.57 8.45 0.51
CA MET A 143 -5.66 7.48 1.60
C MET A 143 -4.63 7.78 2.69
N ASN A 144 -3.37 7.99 2.31
CA ASN A 144 -2.29 8.32 3.24
C ASN A 144 -2.59 9.61 4.01
N GLU A 145 -3.05 10.66 3.32
CA GLU A 145 -3.47 11.91 3.96
C GLU A 145 -4.59 11.68 4.98
N SER A 146 -5.60 10.87 4.63
CA SER A 146 -6.70 10.53 5.53
C SER A 146 -6.22 9.81 6.79
N ILE A 147 -5.23 8.92 6.66
CA ILE A 147 -4.60 8.21 7.79
C ILE A 147 -3.80 9.20 8.64
N THR A 148 -2.97 10.04 8.03
CA THR A 148 -2.18 11.06 8.73
C THR A 148 -3.07 12.00 9.55
N VAL A 149 -4.18 12.48 8.96
CA VAL A 149 -5.15 13.33 9.64
C VAL A 149 -5.84 12.59 10.80
N ALA A 150 -6.17 11.32 10.63
CA ALA A 150 -6.78 10.52 11.69
C ALA A 150 -5.83 10.31 12.88
N ILE A 151 -4.54 10.06 12.60
CA ILE A 151 -3.50 9.91 13.63
C ILE A 151 -3.28 11.22 14.39
N ALA A 152 -3.23 12.36 13.69
CA ALA A 152 -3.01 13.66 14.31
C ALA A 152 -4.14 14.12 15.25
N LYS A 153 -5.33 13.52 15.15
CA LYS A 153 -6.50 13.82 16.00
C LYS A 153 -6.60 12.94 17.25
N LYS A 154 -5.67 12.00 17.42
CA LYS A 154 -5.66 11.04 18.51
C LYS A 154 -4.78 11.52 19.66
#